data_AF-A0A0D8HHL2-F1
#
_entry.id   AF-A0A0D8HHL2-F1
#
_cell.length_a   1.000
_cell.length_b   1.000
_cell.length_c   1.000
_cell.angle_alpha   90.00
_cell.angle_beta   90.00
_cell.angle_gamma   90.00
#
_symmetry.space_group_name_H-M   'P 1'
#
loop_
_entity.id
_entity.type
_entity.pdbx_description
1 polymer ?
#
loop_
_entity_poly.entity_id
_entity_poly.type
_entity_poly.pdbx_seq_one_letter_code
_entity_poly.pdbx_strand_id
1 'polypeptide(L)'
;MIGNFSYAKLPMVLDLEKSLDTMVASDLISSLAGDQASLESLRSRHPEITLSDPDRQPPQDEFLVLDADASQSYVINAVVGGADLVIDGPPGTGKSQTIANLIATLAARGKKVLLSPKNVLRSTR
;
A
#
# COMPACT_ATOMS: atom_id res chain seq x y z
N MET A 1 43.60 -5.36 -14.55
CA MET A 1 42.57 -5.80 -13.61
C MET A 1 41.30 -5.05 -13.95
N ILE A 2 40.36 -5.65 -14.70
CA ILE A 2 39.06 -5.03 -15.02
C ILE A 2 38.05 -5.66 -14.07
N GLY A 3 37.59 -4.88 -13.09
CA GLY A 3 36.63 -5.32 -12.08
C GLY A 3 35.22 -5.35 -12.67
N ASN A 4 34.50 -6.44 -12.41
CA ASN A 4 33.11 -6.63 -12.85
C ASN A 4 32.17 -5.77 -11.97
N PHE A 5 31.97 -4.51 -12.35
CA PHE A 5 30.92 -3.68 -11.73
C PHE A 5 29.55 -4.22 -12.17
N SER A 6 28.93 -5.01 -11.30
CA SER A 6 27.54 -5.46 -11.49
C SER A 6 26.60 -4.25 -11.35
N TYR A 7 26.25 -3.66 -12.50
CA TYR A 7 25.29 -2.57 -12.60
C TYR A 7 23.83 -3.04 -12.50
N ALA A 8 23.53 -4.01 -11.62
CA ALA A 8 22.17 -4.51 -11.42
C ALA A 8 21.14 -3.41 -11.05
N LYS A 9 21.62 -2.26 -10.56
CA LYS A 9 20.79 -1.12 -10.16
C LYS A 9 20.60 -0.05 -11.25
N LEU A 10 21.40 -0.04 -12.32
CA LEU A 10 21.27 0.96 -13.39
C LEU A 10 19.86 1.00 -13.99
N PRO A 11 19.20 -0.14 -14.28
CA PRO A 11 17.84 -0.12 -14.81
C PRO A 11 16.83 0.58 -13.87
N MET A 12 16.94 0.39 -12.56
CA MET A 12 16.07 1.02 -11.58
C MET A 12 16.30 2.54 -11.49
N VAL A 13 17.56 2.98 -11.58
CA VAL A 13 17.89 4.42 -11.59
C VAL A 13 17.34 5.08 -12.86
N LEU A 14 17.51 4.45 -14.02
CA LEU A 14 16.98 4.95 -15.29
C LEU A 14 15.44 4.98 -15.31
N ASP A 15 14.78 4.02 -14.67
CA ASP A 15 13.32 3.99 -14.54
C ASP A 15 12.80 5.13 -13.66
N LEU A 16 13.53 5.42 -12.57
CA LEU A 16 13.25 6.54 -11.69
C LEU A 16 13.41 7.89 -12.41
N GLU A 17 14.53 8.08 -13.13
CA GLU A 17 14.82 9.29 -13.90
C GLU A 17 13.75 9.55 -14.96
N LYS A 18 13.31 8.51 -15.67
CA LYS A 18 12.24 8.61 -16.68
C LYS A 18 10.87 8.94 -16.10
N SER A 19 10.65 8.63 -14.83
CA SER A 19 9.35 8.76 -14.17
C SER A 19 9.26 10.00 -13.26
N LEU A 20 10.31 10.82 -13.18
CA LEU A 20 10.42 11.96 -12.26
C LEU A 20 9.19 12.87 -12.27
N ASP A 21 8.69 13.27 -13.45
CA ASP A 21 7.53 14.16 -13.54
C ASP A 21 6.26 13.54 -12.91
N THR A 22 6.06 12.23 -13.10
CA THR A 22 4.94 11.50 -12.50
C THR A 22 5.11 11.38 -10.99
N MET A 23 6.35 11.20 -10.53
CA MET A 23 6.69 11.07 -9.12
C MET A 23 6.49 12.37 -8.36
N VAL A 24 6.91 13.51 -8.92
CA VAL A 24 6.73 14.84 -8.32
C VAL A 24 5.25 15.21 -8.21
N ALA A 25 4.41 14.74 -9.15
CA ALA A 25 2.97 14.93 -9.09
C ALA A 25 2.25 14.09 -8.01
N SER A 26 2.95 13.17 -7.34
CA SER A 26 2.36 12.32 -6.29
C SER A 26 2.60 12.90 -4.90
N ASP A 27 1.53 13.27 -4.21
CA ASP A 27 1.56 13.74 -2.81
C ASP A 27 2.30 12.76 -1.88
N LEU A 28 2.12 11.45 -2.11
CA LEU A 28 2.79 10.43 -1.30
C LEU A 28 4.31 10.48 -1.48
N ILE A 29 4.78 10.58 -2.72
CA ILE A 29 6.22 10.63 -3.00
C ILE A 29 6.82 11.95 -2.52
N SER A 30 6.15 13.07 -2.77
CA SER A 30 6.58 14.39 -2.31
C SER A 30 6.64 14.48 -0.78
N SER A 31 5.67 13.88 -0.07
CA SER A 31 5.70 13.79 1.39
C SER A 31 6.88 12.97 1.92
N LEU A 32 7.24 11.85 1.25
CA LEU A 32 8.42 11.05 1.59
C LEU A 32 9.72 11.80 1.33
N ALA A 33 9.73 12.71 0.35
CA ALA A 33 10.86 13.60 0.07
C ALA A 33 10.96 14.79 1.05
N GLY A 34 9.98 14.96 1.96
CA GLY A 34 9.98 15.98 3.00
C GLY A 34 9.17 17.24 2.70
N ASP A 35 8.35 17.24 1.64
CA ASP A 35 7.45 18.37 1.37
C ASP A 35 6.31 18.44 2.41
N GLN A 36 6.27 19.53 3.17
CA GLN A 36 5.33 19.69 4.29
C GLN A 36 3.89 19.90 3.82
N ALA A 37 3.68 20.58 2.70
CA ALA A 37 2.34 20.80 2.16
C ALA A 37 1.70 19.48 1.69
N SER A 38 2.47 18.65 0.97
CA SER A 38 2.05 17.29 0.58
C SER A 38 1.78 16.40 1.78
N LEU A 39 2.58 16.53 2.84
CA LEU A 39 2.40 15.76 4.07
C LEU A 39 1.12 16.15 4.81
N GLU A 40 0.76 17.43 4.84
CA GLU A 40 -0.49 17.92 5.41
C GLU A 40 -1.70 17.49 4.55
N SER A 41 -1.60 17.61 3.22
CA SER A 41 -2.59 17.08 2.27
C SER A 41 -2.84 15.59 2.50
N LEU A 42 -1.78 14.79 2.59
CA LEU A 42 -1.89 13.34 2.78
C LEU A 42 -2.55 12.98 4.12
N ARG A 43 -2.20 13.69 5.21
CA ARG A 43 -2.85 13.50 6.51
C ARG A 43 -4.33 13.84 6.46
N SER A 44 -4.72 14.89 5.72
CA SER A 44 -6.12 15.28 5.56
C SER A 44 -6.97 14.24 4.81
N ARG A 45 -6.34 13.40 3.97
CA ARG A 45 -7.01 12.28 3.27
C ARG A 45 -7.29 11.09 4.18
N HIS A 46 -6.64 11.00 5.35
CA HIS A 46 -6.87 9.91 6.27
C HIS A 46 -8.24 10.12 6.95
N PRO A 47 -9.19 9.20 6.76
CA PRO A 47 -10.50 9.33 7.38
C PRO A 47 -10.36 9.17 8.90
N GLU A 48 -11.20 9.89 9.66
CA GLU A 48 -11.33 9.73 11.12
C GLU A 48 -12.11 8.44 11.42
N ILE A 49 -11.49 7.30 11.11
CA ILE A 49 -12.00 5.98 11.49
C ILE A 49 -11.11 5.50 12.63
N THR A 50 -11.72 4.91 13.64
CA THR A 50 -11.09 4.23 14.76
C THR A 50 -11.46 2.75 14.73
N LEU A 51 -10.63 1.88 15.30
CA LEU A 51 -10.92 0.45 15.46
C LEU A 51 -12.25 0.15 16.18
N SER A 52 -12.71 1.07 17.02
CA SER A 52 -13.97 0.95 17.75
C SER A 52 -15.19 1.41 16.96
N ASP A 53 -15.00 2.05 15.80
CA ASP A 53 -16.11 2.50 14.98
C ASP A 53 -16.85 1.30 14.38
N PRO A 54 -18.19 1.30 14.43
CA PRO A 54 -18.96 0.23 13.82
C PRO A 54 -18.78 0.24 12.32
N ASP A 55 -18.79 -0.96 11.71
CA ASP A 55 -18.85 -1.06 10.26
C ASP A 55 -20.17 -0.47 9.77
N ARG A 56 -20.08 0.50 8.85
CA ARG A 56 -21.24 1.17 8.24
C ARG A 56 -21.41 0.78 6.76
N GLN A 57 -20.56 -0.10 6.24
CA GLN A 57 -20.66 -0.55 4.87
C GLN A 57 -21.93 -1.40 4.72
N PRO A 58 -22.84 -1.06 3.79
CA PRO A 58 -24.01 -1.90 3.57
C PRO A 58 -23.57 -3.26 2.99
N PRO A 59 -24.27 -4.36 3.32
CA PRO A 59 -23.85 -5.71 2.91
C PRO A 59 -23.68 -5.89 1.40
N GLN A 60 -24.45 -5.16 0.57
CA GLN A 60 -24.30 -5.21 -0.88
C GLN A 60 -22.99 -4.61 -1.42
N ASP A 61 -22.32 -3.77 -0.63
CA ASP A 61 -21.05 -3.11 -0.98
C ASP A 61 -19.85 -3.74 -0.25
N GLU A 62 -20.07 -4.90 0.39
CA GLU A 62 -19.06 -5.69 1.07
C GLU A 62 -18.55 -6.80 0.14
N PHE A 63 -17.24 -6.77 -0.15
CA PHE A 63 -16.60 -7.65 -1.14
C PHE A 63 -15.50 -8.50 -0.50
N LEU A 64 -15.72 -8.96 0.72
CA LEU A 64 -14.80 -9.85 1.42
C LEU A 64 -14.83 -11.25 0.77
N VAL A 65 -13.66 -11.83 0.55
CA VAL A 65 -13.48 -13.20 0.01
C VAL A 65 -13.05 -14.19 1.09
N LEU A 66 -12.67 -13.67 2.26
CA LEU A 66 -12.30 -14.39 3.47
C LEU A 66 -12.87 -13.63 4.66
N ASP A 67 -13.00 -14.30 5.80
CA ASP A 67 -13.46 -13.66 7.04
C ASP A 67 -12.59 -12.43 7.40
N ALA A 68 -13.13 -11.50 8.17
CA ALA A 68 -12.36 -10.39 8.71
C ALA A 68 -12.79 -10.16 10.16
N ASP A 69 -11.81 -10.11 11.06
CA ASP A 69 -12.05 -9.56 12.40
C ASP A 69 -12.15 -8.03 12.34
N ALA A 70 -12.57 -7.41 13.45
CA ALA A 70 -12.76 -5.96 13.51
C ALA A 70 -11.52 -5.15 13.09
N SER A 71 -10.31 -5.61 13.40
CA SER A 71 -9.08 -4.91 13.01
C SER A 71 -8.80 -5.01 11.51
N GLN A 72 -9.14 -6.15 10.90
CA GLN A 72 -9.00 -6.35 9.46
C GLN A 72 -10.08 -5.57 8.70
N SER A 73 -11.33 -5.56 9.16
CA SER A 73 -12.41 -4.75 8.58
C SER A 73 -12.10 -3.26 8.67
N TYR A 74 -11.54 -2.79 9.79
CA TYR A 74 -11.07 -1.42 9.95
C TYR A 74 -10.06 -1.03 8.86
N VAL A 75 -9.04 -1.88 8.63
CA VAL A 75 -8.03 -1.64 7.59
C VAL A 75 -8.69 -1.55 6.20
N ILE A 76 -9.61 -2.45 5.89
CA ILE A 76 -10.30 -2.49 4.60
C ILE A 76 -11.11 -1.22 4.39
N ASN A 77 -11.88 -0.81 5.39
CA ASN A 77 -12.71 0.39 5.34
C ASN A 77 -11.87 1.68 5.26
N ALA A 78 -10.74 1.75 5.97
CA ALA A 78 -9.81 2.87 5.86
C ALA A 78 -9.26 3.01 4.43
N VAL A 79 -8.82 1.91 3.79
CA VAL A 79 -8.32 1.94 2.40
C VAL A 79 -9.44 2.31 1.41
N VAL A 80 -10.66 1.78 1.60
CA VAL A 80 -11.83 2.17 0.78
C VAL A 80 -12.12 3.67 0.93
N GLY A 81 -11.94 4.22 2.14
CA GLY A 81 -12.05 5.65 2.43
C GLY A 81 -10.90 6.51 1.87
N GLY A 82 -9.89 5.91 1.23
CA GLY A 82 -8.77 6.60 0.61
C GLY A 82 -7.53 6.78 1.49
N ALA A 83 -7.47 6.08 2.63
CA ALA A 83 -6.31 6.10 3.52
C ALA A 83 -5.09 5.40 2.91
N ASP A 84 -3.93 6.02 3.06
CA ASP A 84 -2.62 5.39 2.89
C ASP A 84 -2.17 4.84 4.26
N LEU A 85 -1.87 3.54 4.37
CA LEU A 85 -1.60 2.91 5.67
C LEU A 85 -0.47 1.87 5.66
N VAL A 86 0.11 1.64 6.84
CA VAL A 86 1.07 0.57 7.13
C VAL A 86 0.38 -0.42 8.07
N ILE A 87 0.30 -1.69 7.65
CA ILE A 87 -0.25 -2.76 8.47
C ILE A 87 0.91 -3.49 9.14
N ASP A 88 1.02 -3.36 10.45
CA ASP A 88 1.95 -4.16 11.25
C ASP A 88 1.18 -5.10 12.18
N GLY A 89 1.73 -6.29 12.40
CA GLY A 89 1.24 -7.15 13.46
C GLY A 89 2.07 -8.42 13.61
N PRO A 90 1.79 -9.23 14.63
CA PRO A 90 2.47 -10.50 14.86
C PRO A 90 2.35 -11.47 13.66
N PRO A 91 3.27 -12.43 13.52
CA PRO A 91 3.09 -13.54 12.57
C PRO A 91 1.82 -14.33 12.90
N GLY A 92 1.09 -14.75 11.87
CA GLY A 92 -0.15 -15.53 12.03
C GLY A 92 -1.43 -14.71 12.22
N THR A 93 -1.39 -13.36 12.30
CA THR A 93 -2.58 -12.52 12.53
C THR A 93 -3.34 -12.16 11.25
N GLY A 94 -3.43 -13.08 10.28
CA GLY A 94 -4.28 -12.88 9.11
C GLY A 94 -3.85 -11.77 8.13
N LYS A 95 -2.62 -11.23 8.19
CA LYS A 95 -2.16 -10.17 7.24
C LYS A 95 -2.38 -10.51 5.77
N SER A 96 -2.06 -11.74 5.36
CA SER A 96 -2.29 -12.19 3.98
C SER A 96 -3.77 -12.26 3.62
N GLN A 97 -4.63 -12.60 4.59
CA GLN A 97 -6.08 -12.60 4.45
C GLN A 97 -6.62 -11.18 4.30
N THR A 98 -6.12 -10.22 5.08
CA THR A 98 -6.41 -8.80 4.91
C THR A 98 -5.97 -8.28 3.54
N ILE A 99 -4.79 -8.68 3.04
CA ILE A 99 -4.33 -8.33 1.69
C ILE A 99 -5.25 -8.89 0.61
N ALA A 100 -5.67 -10.16 0.73
CA ALA A 100 -6.58 -10.79 -0.22
C ALA A 100 -7.94 -10.06 -0.26
N ASN A 101 -8.48 -9.73 0.90
CA ASN A 101 -9.73 -8.97 1.01
C ASN A 101 -9.59 -7.56 0.43
N LEU A 102 -8.48 -6.85 0.67
CA LEU A 102 -8.20 -5.54 0.05
C LEU A 102 -8.16 -5.62 -1.48
N ILE A 103 -7.47 -6.62 -2.04
CA ILE A 103 -7.39 -6.81 -3.50
C ILE A 103 -8.78 -7.04 -4.08
N ALA A 104 -9.57 -7.95 -3.50
CA ALA A 104 -10.93 -8.23 -3.95
C ALA A 104 -11.83 -6.98 -3.86
N THR A 105 -11.78 -6.29 -2.73
CA THR A 105 -12.52 -5.06 -2.43
C THR A 105 -12.23 -3.93 -3.41
N LEU A 106 -10.95 -3.71 -3.73
CA LEU A 106 -10.51 -2.67 -4.65
C LEU A 106 -10.83 -3.05 -6.11
N ALA A 107 -10.63 -4.31 -6.48
CA ALA A 107 -10.95 -4.80 -7.81
C ALA A 107 -12.45 -4.73 -8.10
N ALA A 108 -13.30 -5.11 -7.14
CA ALA A 108 -14.77 -4.98 -7.25
C ALA A 108 -15.22 -3.52 -7.43
N ARG A 109 -14.48 -2.56 -6.86
CA ARG A 109 -14.68 -1.11 -7.05
C ARG A 109 -13.99 -0.55 -8.30
N GLY A 110 -13.51 -1.41 -9.21
CA GLY A 110 -12.89 -1.01 -10.48
C GLY A 110 -11.50 -0.39 -10.35
N LYS A 111 -10.82 -0.55 -9.21
CA LYS A 111 -9.44 -0.06 -9.01
C LYS A 111 -8.43 -1.09 -9.54
N LYS A 112 -7.30 -0.58 -10.03
CA LYS A 112 -6.13 -1.41 -10.38
C LYS A 112 -5.27 -1.59 -9.13
N VAL A 113 -4.82 -2.82 -8.89
CA VAL A 113 -4.00 -3.16 -7.72
C VAL A 113 -2.70 -3.81 -8.17
N LEU A 114 -1.57 -3.31 -7.66
CA LEU A 114 -0.25 -3.92 -7.84
C LEU A 114 0.19 -4.56 -6.51
N LEU A 115 0.44 -5.87 -6.54
CA LEU A 115 1.03 -6.60 -5.42
C LEU A 115 2.47 -6.96 -5.77
N SER A 116 3.42 -6.52 -4.94
CA SER A 116 4.84 -6.87 -5.10
C SER A 116 5.34 -7.66 -3.89
N PRO A 117 5.80 -8.91 -4.05
CA PRO A 117 6.41 -9.65 -2.97
C PRO A 117 7.76 -9.04 -2.57
N LYS A 118 8.15 -9.25 -1.30
CA LYS A 118 9.50 -8.88 -0.84
C LYS A 118 10.50 -9.91 -1.39
N ASN A 119 11.24 -9.56 -2.43
CA ASN A 119 12.34 -10.40 -2.92
C ASN A 119 13.54 -10.28 -1.97
N VAL A 120 13.72 -11.26 -1.08
CA VAL A 120 15.00 -11.46 -0.39
C VAL A 120 15.90 -12.21 -1.35
N LEU A 121 16.83 -11.51 -2.00
CA LEU A 121 17.90 -12.14 -2.77
C LEU A 121 18.72 -13.01 -1.81
N ARG A 122 18.45 -14.32 -1.79
CA ARG A 122 19.29 -15.28 -1.08
C ARG A 122 20.58 -15.42 -1.89
N SER A 123 21.65 -14.81 -1.38
CA SER A 123 23.00 -15.07 -1.85
C SER A 123 23.35 -16.52 -1.54
N THR A 124 23.11 -17.44 -2.47
CA THR A 124 23.82 -18.72 -2.49
C THR A 124 25.29 -18.43 -2.77
N ARG A 125 26.14 -18.81 -1.81
CA ARG A 125 27.59 -18.91 -2.02
C ARG A 125 27.90 -19.96 -3.09
#